data_AF-A0A7R9ZCZ8-F1
#
_entry.id   AF-A0A7R9ZCZ8-F1
#
_cell.length_a   1.000
_cell.length_b   1.000
_cell.length_c   1.000
_cell.angle_alpha   90.00
_cell.angle_beta   90.00
_cell.angle_gamma   90.00
#
_symmetry.space_group_name_H-M   'P 1'
#
loop_
_entity.id
_entity.type
_entity.pdbx_description
1 polymer ?
#
loop_
_entity_poly.entity_id
_entity_poly.type
_entity_poly.pdbx_seq_one_letter_code
_entity_poly.pdbx_strand_id
1 'polypeptide(L)'
;ESRDELQTLIGSALVHHYSTELGSLLFVAVDLCNCGARSIGSAKEKMKLAGLNLRAAKKALASSSFSLAGHYAGTGIDLMDDKTCWDKYCVLTINLHRVAVEAYYCQGELDRMQEYADRITARVDIPFHDKVDVYATLVNSLFRLGRPSDAVDLADSVLRNILGRQFVPKRHLKLASLASVVKTKRLLQCQSRESLESLPAIKCEKVL
;
A
#
# COMPACT_ATOMS: atom_id res chain seq x y z
N GLU A 1 -27.53 -23.69 -3.28
CA GLU A 1 -27.52 -23.58 -1.81
C GLU A 1 -26.59 -24.60 -1.16
N SER A 2 -26.80 -25.92 -1.30
CA SER A 2 -25.98 -26.95 -0.62
C SER A 2 -24.45 -26.86 -0.79
N ARG A 3 -23.93 -26.46 -1.97
CA ARG A 3 -22.47 -26.42 -2.21
C ARG A 3 -21.78 -25.26 -1.49
N ASP A 4 -22.33 -24.06 -1.60
CA ASP A 4 -21.71 -22.85 -1.06
C ASP A 4 -21.78 -22.85 0.48
N GLU A 5 -22.85 -23.41 1.05
CA GLU A 5 -22.99 -23.67 2.49
C GLU A 5 -21.92 -24.65 2.99
N LEU A 6 -21.73 -25.76 2.27
CA LEU A 6 -20.70 -26.75 2.60
C LEU A 6 -19.29 -26.13 2.52
N GLN A 7 -19.00 -25.36 1.47
CA GLN A 7 -17.73 -24.65 1.34
C GLN A 7 -17.49 -23.69 2.50
N THR A 8 -18.50 -22.92 2.89
CA THR A 8 -18.42 -21.98 4.02
C THR A 8 -18.19 -22.70 5.34
N LEU A 9 -18.84 -23.85 5.55
CA LEU A 9 -18.64 -24.69 6.73
C LEU A 9 -17.19 -25.20 6.81
N ILE A 10 -16.65 -25.71 5.69
CA ILE A 10 -15.27 -26.20 5.61
C ILE A 10 -14.30 -25.03 5.86
N GLY A 11 -14.49 -23.89 5.21
CA GLY A 11 -13.67 -22.70 5.41
C GLY A 11 -13.66 -22.24 6.87
N SER A 12 -14.84 -22.19 7.51
CA SER A 12 -14.98 -21.81 8.92
C SER A 12 -14.29 -22.81 9.86
N ALA A 13 -14.42 -24.11 9.57
CA ALA A 13 -13.74 -25.16 10.31
C ALA A 13 -12.21 -25.04 10.18
N LEU A 14 -11.70 -24.77 8.98
CA LEU A 14 -10.27 -24.57 8.75
C LEU A 14 -9.74 -23.38 9.56
N VAL A 15 -10.47 -22.26 9.57
CA VAL A 15 -10.09 -21.07 10.35
C VAL A 15 -10.07 -21.36 11.85
N HIS A 16 -11.05 -22.13 12.34
CA HIS A 16 -11.20 -22.42 13.76
C HIS A 16 -10.18 -23.46 14.27
N HIS A 17 -10.00 -24.56 13.53
CA HIS A 17 -9.19 -25.69 13.98
C HIS A 17 -7.69 -25.54 13.68
N TYR A 18 -7.33 -24.74 12.69
CA TYR A 18 -5.94 -24.56 12.28
C TYR A 18 -5.44 -23.14 12.54
N SER A 19 -5.91 -22.46 13.59
CA SER A 19 -5.53 -21.05 13.85
C SER A 19 -4.02 -20.80 13.85
N THR A 20 -3.23 -21.77 14.32
CA THR A 20 -1.75 -21.73 14.38
C THR A 20 -1.09 -21.94 13.01
N GLU A 21 -1.66 -22.83 12.19
CA GLU A 21 -1.16 -23.19 10.86
C GLU A 21 -1.86 -22.42 9.73
N LEU A 22 -2.83 -21.57 10.08
CA LEU A 22 -3.71 -20.87 9.15
C LEU A 22 -2.90 -20.06 8.14
N GLY A 23 -1.66 -19.69 8.46
CA GLY A 23 -0.72 -19.11 7.50
C GLY A 23 -0.63 -19.89 6.19
N SER A 24 -0.47 -21.22 6.20
CA SER A 24 -0.34 -22.03 4.97
C SER A 24 -1.69 -22.22 4.26
N LEU A 25 -2.77 -22.39 5.01
CA LEU A 25 -4.12 -22.65 4.50
C LEU A 25 -4.96 -21.40 4.24
N LEU A 26 -4.40 -20.20 4.49
CA LEU A 26 -5.16 -18.95 4.53
C LEU A 26 -5.96 -18.71 3.25
N PHE A 27 -5.35 -18.85 2.08
CA PHE A 27 -6.02 -18.59 0.81
C PHE A 27 -7.19 -19.56 0.59
N VAL A 28 -6.95 -20.87 0.80
CA VAL A 28 -7.99 -21.90 0.68
C VAL A 28 -9.15 -21.63 1.62
N ALA A 29 -8.87 -21.33 2.89
CA ALA A 29 -9.91 -21.07 3.88
C ALA A 29 -10.72 -19.81 3.54
N VAL A 30 -10.05 -18.74 3.09
CA VAL A 30 -10.71 -17.49 2.71
C VAL A 30 -11.55 -17.65 1.45
N ASP A 31 -11.04 -18.35 0.43
CA ASP A 31 -11.78 -18.62 -0.81
C ASP A 31 -13.07 -19.38 -0.51
N LEU A 32 -12.98 -20.42 0.32
CA LEU A 32 -14.13 -21.22 0.75
C LEU A 32 -15.16 -20.38 1.52
N CYS A 33 -14.73 -19.52 2.42
CA CYS A 33 -15.62 -18.61 3.14
C CYS A 33 -16.24 -17.55 2.21
N ASN A 34 -15.49 -17.06 1.22
CA ASN A 34 -15.98 -16.08 0.25
C ASN A 34 -17.08 -16.64 -0.65
N CYS A 35 -17.14 -17.96 -0.89
CA CYS A 35 -18.23 -18.58 -1.64
C CYS A 35 -19.61 -18.32 -1.00
N GLY A 36 -19.71 -18.35 0.33
CA GLY A 36 -20.96 -18.08 1.06
C GLY A 36 -21.16 -16.64 1.50
N ALA A 37 -20.29 -15.71 1.10
CA ALA A 37 -20.32 -14.31 1.54
C ALA A 37 -21.69 -13.63 1.37
N ARG A 38 -22.40 -13.95 0.28
CA ARG A 38 -23.72 -13.37 -0.04
C ARG A 38 -24.83 -13.85 0.91
N SER A 39 -24.68 -15.02 1.50
CA SER A 39 -25.67 -15.61 2.42
C SER A 39 -25.48 -15.16 3.87
N ILE A 40 -24.39 -14.44 4.18
CA ILE A 40 -24.12 -13.94 5.53
C ILE A 40 -25.06 -12.76 5.84
N GLY A 41 -26.06 -12.99 6.68
CA GLY A 41 -26.96 -11.93 7.17
C GLY A 41 -26.38 -11.09 8.32
N SER A 42 -25.44 -11.67 9.09
CA SER A 42 -24.89 -11.02 10.28
C SER A 42 -23.76 -10.05 9.94
N ALA A 43 -23.93 -8.77 10.31
CA ALA A 43 -22.87 -7.76 10.18
C ALA A 43 -21.57 -8.19 10.89
N LYS A 44 -21.67 -8.84 12.05
CA LYS A 44 -20.49 -9.31 12.80
C LYS A 44 -19.70 -10.38 12.03
N GLU A 45 -20.40 -11.27 11.34
CA GLU A 45 -19.75 -12.32 10.54
C GLU A 45 -19.13 -11.75 9.26
N LYS A 46 -19.80 -10.78 8.61
CA LYS A 46 -19.21 -10.05 7.49
C LYS A 46 -17.89 -9.37 7.89
N MET A 47 -17.83 -8.75 9.07
CA MET A 47 -16.59 -8.13 9.55
C MET A 47 -15.49 -9.14 9.86
N LYS A 48 -15.83 -10.31 10.39
CA LYS A 48 -14.85 -11.40 10.56
C LYS A 48 -14.29 -11.83 9.21
N LEU A 49 -15.15 -12.02 8.21
CA LEU A 49 -14.73 -12.39 6.86
C LEU A 49 -13.92 -11.29 6.17
N ALA A 50 -14.29 -10.02 6.35
CA ALA A 50 -13.50 -8.88 5.88
C ALA A 50 -12.10 -8.86 6.53
N GLY A 51 -12.01 -9.18 7.83
CA GLY A 51 -10.73 -9.33 8.52
C GLY A 51 -9.88 -10.49 7.99
N LEU A 52 -10.50 -11.62 7.62
CA LEU A 52 -9.81 -12.73 6.98
C LEU A 52 -9.31 -12.36 5.57
N ASN A 53 -10.14 -11.66 4.79
CA ASN A 53 -9.77 -11.11 3.51
C ASN A 53 -8.60 -10.12 3.63
N LEU A 54 -8.58 -9.25 4.65
CA LEU A 54 -7.43 -8.37 4.89
C LEU A 54 -6.13 -9.15 5.13
N ARG A 55 -6.20 -10.24 5.91
CA ARG A 55 -5.02 -11.09 6.17
C ARG A 55 -4.53 -11.74 4.88
N ALA A 56 -5.44 -12.28 4.06
CA ALA A 56 -5.11 -12.87 2.77
C ALA A 56 -4.53 -11.82 1.82
N ALA A 57 -5.13 -10.63 1.75
CA ALA A 57 -4.68 -9.53 0.92
C ALA A 57 -3.25 -9.09 1.28
N LYS A 58 -2.96 -8.88 2.58
CA LYS A 58 -1.61 -8.54 3.06
C LYS A 58 -0.59 -9.64 2.76
N LYS A 59 -0.96 -10.91 2.92
CA LYS A 59 -0.09 -12.03 2.60
C LYS A 59 0.22 -12.09 1.09
N ALA A 60 -0.79 -11.91 0.25
CA ALA A 60 -0.62 -11.88 -1.20
C ALA A 60 0.24 -10.69 -1.64
N LEU A 61 0.05 -9.52 -1.03
CA LEU A 61 0.87 -8.33 -1.28
C LEU A 61 2.34 -8.58 -0.93
N ALA A 62 2.62 -9.17 0.23
CA ALA A 62 3.97 -9.51 0.68
C ALA A 62 4.67 -10.53 -0.23
N SER A 63 3.92 -11.35 -0.96
CA SER A 63 4.44 -12.28 -1.97
C SER A 63 4.40 -11.72 -3.39
N SER A 64 4.19 -10.41 -3.56
CA SER A 64 4.06 -9.73 -4.85
C SER A 64 2.96 -10.29 -5.77
N SER A 65 1.97 -10.96 -5.20
CA SER A 65 0.79 -11.44 -5.93
C SER A 65 -0.27 -10.34 -5.94
N PHE A 66 0.00 -9.27 -6.69
CA PHE A 66 -0.79 -8.05 -6.66
C PHE A 66 -2.24 -8.29 -7.07
N SER A 67 -2.50 -9.15 -8.06
CA SER A 67 -3.86 -9.51 -8.50
C SER A 67 -4.68 -10.13 -7.37
N LEU A 68 -4.09 -11.08 -6.63
CA LEU A 68 -4.75 -11.70 -5.47
C LEU A 68 -4.90 -10.70 -4.31
N ALA A 69 -3.91 -9.86 -4.08
CA ALA A 69 -3.99 -8.81 -3.05
C ALA A 69 -5.17 -7.87 -3.31
N GLY A 70 -5.31 -7.38 -4.55
CA GLY A 70 -6.44 -6.54 -4.96
C GLY A 70 -7.79 -7.28 -4.87
N HIS A 71 -7.84 -8.56 -5.26
CA HIS A 71 -9.05 -9.37 -5.18
C HIS A 71 -9.54 -9.55 -3.74
N TYR A 72 -8.66 -9.94 -2.81
CA TYR A 72 -9.04 -10.11 -1.41
C TYR A 72 -9.36 -8.77 -0.74
N ALA A 73 -8.60 -7.70 -1.04
CA ALA A 73 -8.90 -6.38 -0.52
C ALA A 73 -10.29 -5.89 -0.99
N GLY A 74 -10.59 -6.02 -2.28
CA GLY A 74 -11.90 -5.68 -2.85
C GLY A 74 -13.03 -6.49 -2.23
N THR A 75 -12.89 -7.81 -2.15
CA THR A 75 -13.89 -8.69 -1.51
C THR A 75 -14.13 -8.30 -0.05
N GLY A 76 -13.08 -7.94 0.70
CA GLY A 76 -13.21 -7.44 2.06
C GLY A 76 -13.96 -6.11 2.15
N ILE A 77 -13.77 -5.21 1.18
CA ILE A 77 -14.46 -3.92 1.08
C ILE A 77 -15.95 -4.13 0.76
N ASP A 78 -16.28 -5.00 -0.18
CA ASP A 78 -17.66 -5.28 -0.60
C ASP A 78 -18.53 -5.91 0.51
N LEU A 79 -17.89 -6.52 1.52
CA LEU A 79 -18.56 -7.05 2.72
C LEU A 79 -18.98 -5.97 3.72
N MET A 80 -18.42 -4.77 3.60
CA MET A 80 -18.64 -3.67 4.52
C MET A 80 -19.71 -2.72 3.99
N ASP A 81 -20.49 -2.12 4.89
CA ASP A 81 -21.36 -1.01 4.51
C ASP A 81 -20.58 0.30 4.56
N ASP A 82 -20.75 1.15 3.55
CA ASP A 82 -20.00 2.40 3.39
C ASP A 82 -20.20 3.42 4.53
N LYS A 83 -21.28 3.31 5.33
CA LYS A 83 -21.55 4.24 6.43
C LYS A 83 -20.88 3.81 7.72
N THR A 84 -21.11 2.58 8.20
CA THR A 84 -20.63 2.17 9.53
C THR A 84 -19.18 1.68 9.53
N CYS A 85 -18.63 1.29 8.38
CA CYS A 85 -17.29 0.72 8.31
C CYS A 85 -16.19 1.71 8.69
N TRP A 86 -16.36 3.00 8.38
CA TRP A 86 -15.38 4.02 8.70
C TRP A 86 -15.42 4.51 10.14
N ASP A 87 -16.57 4.42 10.81
CA ASP A 87 -16.70 4.75 12.24
C ASP A 87 -16.29 3.57 13.12
N LYS A 88 -17.00 2.44 12.98
CA LYS A 88 -16.90 1.32 13.92
C LYS A 88 -15.72 0.39 13.61
N TYR A 89 -15.34 0.32 12.34
CA TYR A 89 -14.31 -0.59 11.84
C TYR A 89 -13.18 0.16 11.12
N CYS A 90 -12.93 1.41 11.50
CA CYS A 90 -12.01 2.34 10.85
C CYS A 90 -10.66 1.71 10.48
N VAL A 91 -10.02 1.04 11.43
CA VAL A 91 -8.72 0.39 11.23
C VAL A 91 -8.77 -0.69 10.15
N LEU A 92 -9.80 -1.55 10.16
CA LEU A 92 -10.00 -2.60 9.16
C LEU A 92 -10.22 -1.98 7.77
N THR A 93 -11.09 -0.98 7.71
CA THR A 93 -11.48 -0.29 6.48
C THR A 93 -10.29 0.41 5.82
N ILE A 94 -9.52 1.18 6.60
CA ILE A 94 -8.29 1.84 6.14
C ILE A 94 -7.28 0.82 5.61
N ASN A 95 -7.05 -0.27 6.35
CA ASN A 95 -6.06 -1.27 5.95
C ASN A 95 -6.45 -2.01 4.66
N LEU A 96 -7.74 -2.30 4.45
CA LEU A 96 -8.22 -2.92 3.20
C LEU A 96 -8.03 -1.98 2.02
N HIS A 97 -8.43 -0.71 2.16
CA HIS A 97 -8.25 0.30 1.11
C HIS A 97 -6.76 0.54 0.81
N ARG A 98 -5.90 0.57 1.82
CA ARG A 98 -4.44 0.69 1.63
C ARG A 98 -3.86 -0.44 0.80
N VAL A 99 -4.22 -1.70 1.11
CA VAL A 99 -3.76 -2.84 0.32
C VAL A 99 -4.31 -2.78 -1.10
N ALA A 100 -5.56 -2.35 -1.30
CA ALA A 100 -6.14 -2.14 -2.63
C ALA A 100 -5.35 -1.09 -3.44
N VAL A 101 -5.07 0.07 -2.85
CA VAL A 101 -4.28 1.15 -3.46
C VAL A 101 -2.92 0.64 -3.92
N GLU A 102 -2.18 -0.05 -3.04
CA GLU A 102 -0.86 -0.58 -3.37
C GLU A 102 -0.92 -1.69 -4.44
N ALA A 103 -1.91 -2.59 -4.34
CA ALA A 103 -2.10 -3.66 -5.31
C ALA A 103 -2.41 -3.11 -6.72
N TYR A 104 -3.35 -2.17 -6.84
CA TYR A 104 -3.71 -1.57 -8.13
C TYR A 104 -2.61 -0.70 -8.70
N TYR A 105 -1.87 0.01 -7.84
CA TYR A 105 -0.65 0.69 -8.26
C TYR A 105 0.33 -0.30 -8.91
N CYS A 106 0.66 -1.41 -8.25
CA CYS A 106 1.60 -2.39 -8.77
C CYS A 106 1.11 -3.09 -10.06
N GLN A 107 -0.21 -3.25 -10.23
CA GLN A 107 -0.81 -3.75 -11.47
C GLN A 107 -0.78 -2.72 -12.62
N GLY A 108 -0.60 -1.44 -12.32
CA GLY A 108 -0.72 -0.35 -13.31
C GLY A 108 -2.15 0.13 -13.54
N GLU A 109 -3.11 -0.35 -12.74
CA GLU A 109 -4.52 0.04 -12.76
C GLU A 109 -4.71 1.37 -12.00
N LEU A 110 -4.19 2.46 -12.57
CA LEU A 110 -4.06 3.74 -11.87
C LEU A 110 -5.42 4.39 -11.54
N ASP A 111 -6.45 4.19 -12.36
CA ASP A 111 -7.79 4.73 -12.11
C ASP A 111 -8.41 4.11 -10.85
N ARG A 112 -8.32 2.79 -10.72
CA ARG A 112 -8.80 2.07 -9.53
C ARG A 112 -7.97 2.45 -8.30
N MET A 113 -6.65 2.53 -8.45
CA MET A 113 -5.76 2.98 -7.39
C MET A 113 -6.18 4.35 -6.86
N GLN A 114 -6.46 5.30 -7.75
CA GLN A 114 -6.90 6.64 -7.38
C GLN A 114 -8.26 6.61 -6.67
N GLU A 115 -9.22 5.83 -7.16
CA GLU A 115 -10.54 5.69 -6.53
C GLU A 115 -10.43 5.24 -5.06
N TYR A 116 -9.66 4.17 -4.78
CA TYR A 116 -9.50 3.69 -3.41
C TYR A 116 -8.68 4.66 -2.54
N ALA A 117 -7.72 5.37 -3.14
CA ALA A 117 -6.93 6.37 -2.42
C ALA A 117 -7.80 7.56 -1.99
N ASP A 118 -8.66 8.05 -2.87
CA ASP A 118 -9.55 9.20 -2.61
C ASP A 118 -10.53 8.93 -1.47
N ARG A 119 -11.03 7.69 -1.36
CA ARG A 119 -11.88 7.26 -0.23
C ARG A 119 -11.19 7.42 1.13
N ILE A 120 -9.86 7.32 1.19
CA ILE A 120 -9.08 7.57 2.41
C ILE A 120 -8.70 9.05 2.53
N THR A 121 -8.14 9.64 1.47
CA THR A 121 -7.53 10.98 1.56
C THR A 121 -8.57 12.07 1.80
N ALA A 122 -9.77 11.95 1.23
CA ALA A 122 -10.87 12.91 1.37
C ALA A 122 -11.47 12.98 2.79
N ARG A 123 -11.22 11.97 3.64
CA ARG A 123 -11.84 11.83 4.97
C ARG A 123 -11.11 12.62 6.05
N VAL A 124 -11.73 13.63 6.65
CA VAL A 124 -11.08 14.47 7.69
C VAL A 124 -10.95 13.77 9.04
N ASP A 125 -11.83 12.80 9.30
CA ASP A 125 -11.89 11.97 10.51
C ASP A 125 -10.73 10.98 10.64
N ILE A 126 -10.06 10.64 9.54
CA ILE A 126 -8.90 9.75 9.54
C ILE A 126 -7.64 10.56 9.91
N PRO A 127 -6.90 10.15 10.96
CA PRO A 127 -5.64 10.79 11.33
C PRO A 127 -4.67 10.84 10.15
N PHE A 128 -3.96 11.97 10.01
CA PHE A 128 -3.07 12.16 8.86
C PHE A 128 -1.99 11.06 8.75
N HIS A 129 -1.47 10.57 9.89
CA HIS A 129 -0.45 9.53 9.91
C HIS A 129 -0.92 8.20 9.28
N ASP A 130 -2.21 7.88 9.36
CA ASP A 130 -2.78 6.67 8.75
C ASP A 130 -2.88 6.77 7.22
N LYS A 131 -2.76 7.98 6.67
CA LYS A 131 -2.83 8.26 5.22
C LYS A 131 -1.46 8.31 4.54
N VAL A 132 -0.36 8.31 5.30
CA VAL A 132 0.99 8.56 4.75
C VAL A 132 1.35 7.54 3.67
N ASP A 133 1.07 6.26 3.91
CA ASP A 133 1.40 5.21 2.95
C ASP A 133 0.58 5.34 1.65
N VAL A 134 -0.68 5.79 1.74
CA VAL A 134 -1.51 6.09 0.57
C VAL A 134 -0.91 7.24 -0.24
N TYR A 135 -0.51 8.32 0.44
CA TYR A 135 0.15 9.45 -0.22
C TYR A 135 1.49 9.05 -0.85
N ALA A 136 2.26 8.17 -0.22
CA ALA A 136 3.50 7.65 -0.80
C ALA A 136 3.23 6.91 -2.13
N THR A 137 2.19 6.07 -2.18
CA THR A 137 1.77 5.41 -3.42
C THR A 137 1.31 6.40 -4.48
N LEU A 138 0.55 7.44 -4.10
CA LEU A 138 0.13 8.51 -5.02
C LEU A 138 1.32 9.27 -5.60
N VAL A 139 2.30 9.64 -4.77
CA VAL A 139 3.55 10.28 -5.22
C VAL A 139 4.28 9.39 -6.24
N ASN A 140 4.41 8.10 -5.95
CA ASN A 140 5.05 7.15 -6.86
C ASN A 140 4.28 7.01 -8.19
N SER A 141 2.95 7.05 -8.15
CA SER A 141 2.12 7.04 -9.36
C SER A 141 2.36 8.25 -10.26
N LEU A 142 2.54 9.44 -9.68
CA LEU A 142 2.84 10.67 -10.43
C LEU A 142 4.20 10.60 -11.11
N PHE A 143 5.21 10.00 -10.47
CA PHE A 143 6.49 9.74 -11.12
C PHE A 143 6.36 8.81 -12.34
N ARG A 144 5.58 7.73 -12.21
CA ARG A 144 5.33 6.80 -13.33
C ARG A 144 4.57 7.44 -14.48
N LEU A 145 3.68 8.37 -14.19
CA LEU A 145 2.93 9.15 -15.19
C LEU A 145 3.76 10.27 -15.85
N GLY A 146 5.05 10.42 -15.51
CA GLY A 146 5.89 11.48 -16.05
C GLY A 146 5.53 12.88 -15.51
N ARG A 147 4.93 12.95 -14.31
CA ARG A 147 4.54 14.20 -13.62
C ARG A 147 5.36 14.42 -12.35
N PRO A 148 6.71 14.48 -12.43
CA PRO A 148 7.58 14.58 -11.25
C PRO A 148 7.40 15.89 -10.48
N SER A 149 7.03 16.98 -11.15
CA SER A 149 6.73 18.26 -10.49
C SER A 149 5.55 18.14 -9.53
N ASP A 150 4.46 17.53 -10.00
CA ASP A 150 3.27 17.29 -9.18
C ASP A 150 3.57 16.32 -8.02
N ALA A 151 4.41 15.31 -8.28
CA ALA A 151 4.87 14.37 -7.25
C ALA A 151 5.62 15.08 -6.11
N VAL A 152 6.51 16.02 -6.46
CA VAL A 152 7.25 16.82 -5.48
C VAL A 152 6.33 17.76 -4.71
N ASP A 153 5.40 18.45 -5.40
CA ASP A 153 4.43 19.32 -4.74
C ASP A 153 3.53 18.55 -3.77
N LEU A 154 3.08 17.35 -4.14
CA LEU A 154 2.31 16.46 -3.26
C LEU A 154 3.15 16.01 -2.06
N ALA A 155 4.36 15.51 -2.27
CA ALA A 155 5.25 15.05 -1.19
C ALA A 155 5.57 16.17 -0.19
N ASP A 156 5.84 17.38 -0.68
CA ASP A 156 6.09 18.56 0.14
C ASP A 156 4.83 19.00 0.91
N SER A 157 3.64 18.85 0.33
CA SER A 157 2.37 19.08 1.06
C SER A 157 2.16 18.07 2.20
N VAL A 158 2.52 16.80 1.98
CA VAL A 158 2.39 15.72 2.97
C VAL A 158 3.37 15.95 4.12
N LEU A 159 4.64 16.25 3.81
CA LEU A 159 5.66 16.54 4.82
C LEU A 159 5.30 17.77 5.67
N ARG A 160 4.72 18.81 5.07
CA ARG A 160 4.20 19.96 5.82
C ARG A 160 3.15 19.57 6.86
N ASN A 161 2.22 18.68 6.52
CA ASN A 161 1.18 18.24 7.44
C ASN A 161 1.76 17.40 8.59
N ILE A 162 2.85 16.66 8.36
CA ILE A 162 3.50 15.84 9.40
C ILE A 162 4.38 16.69 10.32
N LEU A 163 5.20 17.58 9.74
CA LEU A 163 6.27 18.29 10.46
C LEU A 163 5.88 19.71 10.89
N GLY A 164 4.77 20.25 10.39
CA GLY A 164 4.32 21.61 10.66
C GLY A 164 5.20 22.72 10.07
N ARG A 165 6.13 22.39 9.16
CA ARG A 165 7.07 23.34 8.53
C ARG A 165 7.28 23.02 7.05
N GLN A 166 7.63 24.03 6.24
CA GLN A 166 8.00 23.84 4.84
C GLN A 166 9.37 23.15 4.74
N PHE A 167 9.44 22.06 3.96
CA PHE A 167 10.68 21.29 3.79
C PHE A 167 11.42 21.67 2.51
N VAL A 168 10.70 21.91 1.40
CA VAL A 168 11.35 22.17 0.11
C VAL A 168 11.30 23.65 -0.25
N PRO A 169 12.42 24.40 -0.17
CA PRO A 169 12.50 25.70 -0.81
C PRO A 169 12.43 25.48 -2.32
N LYS A 170 11.33 25.94 -2.95
CA LYS A 170 11.05 25.81 -4.40
C LYS A 170 12.13 26.38 -5.34
N ARG A 171 13.23 26.95 -4.80
CA ARG A 171 14.15 27.85 -5.52
C ARG A 171 15.60 27.37 -5.71
N HIS A 172 16.02 26.18 -5.26
CA HIS A 172 17.45 25.80 -5.33
C HIS A 172 17.82 24.52 -6.10
N LEU A 173 16.86 23.75 -6.60
CA LEU A 173 17.21 22.45 -7.21
C LEU A 173 18.00 22.56 -8.53
N LYS A 174 17.87 23.63 -9.31
CA LYS A 174 18.56 23.71 -10.62
C LYS A 174 20.03 24.09 -10.52
N LEU A 175 20.38 25.11 -9.73
CA LEU A 175 21.75 25.60 -9.65
C LEU A 175 22.65 24.72 -8.78
N ALA A 176 22.13 24.22 -7.65
CA ALA A 176 22.89 23.32 -6.78
C ALA A 176 23.15 21.96 -7.43
N SER A 177 22.19 21.43 -8.21
CA SER A 177 22.38 20.19 -8.96
C SER A 177 23.32 20.34 -10.16
N LEU A 178 23.28 21.48 -10.87
CA LEU A 178 24.25 21.75 -11.93
C LEU A 178 25.67 21.85 -11.38
N ALA A 179 25.85 22.54 -10.25
CA ALA A 179 27.14 22.63 -9.59
C ALA A 179 27.68 21.25 -9.16
N SER A 180 26.82 20.38 -8.61
CA SER A 180 27.23 19.03 -8.24
C SER A 180 27.54 18.16 -9.47
N VAL A 181 26.75 18.25 -10.55
CA VAL A 181 27.01 17.53 -11.81
C VAL A 181 28.34 17.98 -12.44
N VAL A 182 28.61 19.27 -12.50
CA VAL A 182 29.88 19.81 -13.02
C VAL A 182 31.06 19.37 -12.15
N LYS A 183 30.92 19.43 -10.81
CA LYS A 183 31.93 18.96 -9.87
C LYS A 183 32.23 17.47 -10.05
N THR A 184 31.20 16.64 -10.16
CA THR A 184 31.34 15.19 -10.39
C THR A 184 32.00 14.91 -11.72
N LYS A 185 31.60 15.59 -12.81
CA LYS A 185 32.22 15.44 -14.13
C LYS A 185 33.70 15.83 -14.11
N ARG A 186 34.06 16.91 -13.42
CA ARG A 186 35.45 17.36 -13.27
C ARG A 186 36.29 16.39 -12.44
N LEU A 187 35.75 15.85 -11.35
CA LEU A 187 36.42 14.84 -10.52
C LEU A 187 36.66 13.55 -11.30
N LEU A 188 35.69 13.12 -12.12
CA LEU A 188 35.83 11.94 -12.97
C LEU A 188 36.79 12.14 -14.14
N GLN A 189 36.88 13.34 -14.71
CA GLN A 189 37.84 13.66 -15.77
C GLN A 189 39.30 13.63 -15.31
N CYS A 190 39.55 13.81 -14.00
CA CYS A 190 40.89 13.78 -13.41
C CYS A 190 41.29 12.39 -12.87
N GLN A 191 40.51 11.34 -13.14
CA GLN A 191 40.76 9.99 -12.64
C GLN A 191 40.95 9.03 -13.83
N SER A 192 42.05 8.27 -13.84
CA SER A 192 42.21 7.17 -14.80
C SER A 192 41.34 5.98 -14.39
N ARG A 193 41.06 5.11 -15.36
CA ARG A 193 40.26 3.90 -15.12
C ARG A 193 40.88 2.99 -14.05
N GLU A 194 42.21 2.85 -14.04
CA GLU A 194 42.91 2.02 -13.05
C GLU A 194 42.88 2.63 -11.63
N SER A 195 42.87 3.97 -11.55
CA SER A 195 42.73 4.69 -10.28
C SER A 195 41.37 4.45 -9.63
N LEU A 196 40.30 4.34 -10.44
CA LEU A 196 38.95 4.04 -9.95
C LEU A 196 38.78 2.59 -9.49
N GLU A 197 39.47 1.66 -10.14
CA GLU A 197 39.42 0.23 -9.80
C GLU A 197 40.18 -0.10 -8.50
N SER A 198 41.14 0.74 -8.10
CA SER A 198 41.91 0.60 -6.86
C SER A 198 41.32 1.37 -5.67
N LEU A 199 40.16 2.03 -5.83
CA LEU A 199 39.53 2.75 -4.74
C LEU A 199 39.02 1.80 -3.65
N PRO A 200 39.20 2.15 -2.37
CA PRO A 200 38.66 1.37 -1.27
C PRO A 200 37.12 1.33 -1.32
N ALA A 201 36.55 0.23 -0.83
CA ALA A 201 35.10 0.10 -0.71
C ALA A 201 34.50 1.29 0.06
N ILE A 202 33.46 1.90 -0.49
CA ILE A 202 32.80 3.06 0.11
C ILE A 202 32.27 2.65 1.49
N LYS A 203 32.86 3.23 2.55
CA LYS A 203 32.34 3.09 3.90
C LYS A 203 31.14 4.02 4.04
N CYS A 204 29.96 3.44 4.16
CA CYS A 204 28.73 4.20 4.40
C CYS A 204 28.75 4.67 5.86
N GLU A 205 29.21 5.90 6.09
CA GLU A 205 29.09 6.52 7.40
C GLU A 205 27.61 6.86 7.60
N LYS A 206 26.96 6.18 8.56
CA LYS A 206 25.56 6.45 8.92
C LYS A 206 25.49 7.88 9.44
N VAL A 207 25.00 8.79 8.60
CA VAL A 207 24.55 10.11 9.04
C VAL A 207 23.26 9.87 9.81
N LEU A 208 23.36 9.88 11.14
CA LEU A 208 22.24 9.95 12.09
C LEU A 208 21.58 11.33 12.02
#